data_AF-A0A4V2ZFW6-F1
#
_entry.id   AF-A0A4V2ZFW6-F1
#
_cell.length_a   1.000
_cell.length_b   1.000
_cell.length_c   1.000
_cell.angle_alpha   90.00
_cell.angle_beta   90.00
_cell.angle_gamma   90.00
#
_symmetry.space_group_name_H-M   'P 1'
#
loop_
_entity.id
_entity.type
_entity.pdbx_description
1 polymer ?
#
loop_
_entity_poly.entity_id
_entity_poly.type
_entity_poly.pdbx_seq_one_letter_code
_entity_poly.pdbx_strand_id
1 'polypeptide(L)'
;MSLLSLKCNTPSAKPKKVSVDTFIDEAELYARGLTTVVKLDRVNAKPCSSSQLDEDVPNFTRCTFTLSEEAKNSLTKLSCSTGIARSRLIRIWLDQMENGELVGDFVNSSVR
;
A
#
# COMPACT_ATOMS: atom_id res chain seq x y z
N MET A 1 11.40 -7.05 -15.88
CA MET A 1 10.98 -7.67 -14.61
C MET A 1 12.23 -7.91 -13.75
N SER A 2 12.30 -7.41 -12.52
CA SER A 2 13.51 -7.47 -11.66
C SER A 2 13.45 -8.65 -10.68
N LEU A 3 14.55 -9.43 -10.59
CA LEU A 3 14.67 -10.62 -9.72
C LEU A 3 14.81 -10.30 -8.22
N LEU A 4 14.74 -9.02 -7.83
CA LEU A 4 14.82 -8.57 -6.43
C LEU A 4 13.63 -9.03 -5.58
N SER A 5 12.53 -9.48 -6.18
CA SER A 5 11.32 -9.92 -5.46
C SER A 5 11.36 -11.36 -4.95
N LEU A 6 12.37 -12.15 -5.31
CA LEU A 6 12.43 -13.59 -4.96
C LEU A 6 13.20 -13.89 -3.67
N LYS A 7 13.78 -12.89 -2.99
CA LYS A 7 14.57 -13.08 -1.77
C LYS A 7 13.80 -12.73 -0.50
N CYS A 8 12.61 -13.30 -0.29
CA CYS A 8 11.89 -13.24 0.98
C CYS A 8 10.96 -14.46 1.16
N ASN A 9 11.45 -15.68 0.88
CA ASN A 9 10.76 -16.88 1.33
C ASN A 9 11.39 -17.35 2.65
N THR A 10 11.07 -16.66 3.75
CA THR A 10 11.32 -17.21 5.08
C THR A 10 10.36 -18.40 5.24
N PRO A 11 10.85 -19.65 5.41
CA PRO A 11 9.97 -20.78 5.60
C PRO A 11 9.07 -20.51 6.81
N SER A 12 7.77 -20.74 6.65
CA SER A 12 6.80 -20.57 7.73
C SER A 12 7.28 -21.32 8.97
N ALA A 13 7.31 -20.64 10.11
CA ALA A 13 7.94 -21.12 11.35
C ALA A 13 7.38 -22.46 11.88
N LYS A 14 6.25 -22.94 11.34
CA LYS A 14 5.64 -24.23 11.68
C LYS A 14 5.05 -24.88 10.41
N PRO A 15 5.80 -25.75 9.70
CA PRO A 15 5.21 -26.53 8.62
C PRO A 15 4.12 -27.44 9.19
N LYS A 16 2.96 -27.51 8.52
CA LYS A 16 1.91 -28.47 8.85
C LYS A 16 2.46 -29.86 8.54
N LYS A 17 2.38 -30.78 9.51
CA LYS A 17 2.72 -32.19 9.29
C LYS A 17 1.58 -32.81 8.48
N VAL A 18 1.88 -33.23 7.26
CA VAL A 18 0.95 -33.92 6.35
C VAL A 18 1.29 -35.41 6.42
N SER A 19 0.29 -36.30 6.50
CA SER A 19 0.53 -37.75 6.48
C SER A 19 0.83 -38.22 5.06
N VAL A 20 1.48 -39.38 4.93
CA VAL A 20 1.86 -39.93 3.62
C VAL A 20 0.63 -40.12 2.73
N ASP A 21 -0.45 -40.68 3.28
CA ASP A 21 -1.68 -40.92 2.51
C ASP A 21 -2.30 -39.61 2.01
N THR A 22 -2.37 -38.58 2.87
CA THR A 22 -2.90 -37.27 2.47
C THR A 22 -2.05 -36.58 1.40
N PHE A 23 -0.72 -36.77 1.44
CA PHE A 23 0.18 -36.21 0.41
C PHE A 23 0.00 -36.91 -0.94
N ILE A 24 -0.20 -38.22 -0.94
CA ILE A 24 -0.42 -39.01 -2.16
C ILE A 24 -1.73 -38.59 -2.82
N ASP A 25 -2.81 -38.50 -2.04
CA ASP A 25 -4.13 -38.10 -2.56
C ASP A 25 -4.10 -36.69 -3.15
N GLU A 26 -3.44 -35.74 -2.47
CA GLU A 26 -3.25 -34.37 -2.98
C GLU A 26 -2.42 -34.34 -4.27
N ALA A 27 -1.38 -35.17 -4.37
CA ALA A 27 -0.54 -35.26 -5.56
C ALA A 27 -1.28 -35.85 -6.76
N GLU A 28 -2.14 -36.86 -6.56
CA GLU A 28 -2.98 -37.41 -7.62
C GLU A 28 -3.99 -36.39 -8.14
N LEU A 29 -4.63 -35.64 -7.23
CA LEU A 29 -5.56 -34.57 -7.60
C LEU A 29 -4.83 -33.44 -8.36
N TYR A 30 -3.60 -33.12 -7.97
CA TYR A 30 -2.76 -32.16 -8.68
C TYR A 30 -2.39 -32.63 -10.09
N ALA A 31 -1.95 -33.87 -10.25
CA ALA A 31 -1.63 -34.45 -11.54
C ALA A 31 -2.84 -34.47 -12.50
N ARG A 32 -4.04 -34.65 -11.95
CA ARG A 32 -5.31 -34.60 -12.70
C ARG A 32 -5.82 -33.16 -12.95
N GLY A 33 -5.16 -32.14 -12.39
CA GLY A 33 -5.57 -30.74 -12.52
C GLY A 33 -6.84 -30.37 -11.74
N LEU A 34 -7.24 -31.21 -10.79
CA LEU A 34 -8.50 -31.09 -10.04
C LEU A 34 -8.32 -30.43 -8.66
N THR A 35 -7.21 -29.73 -8.44
CA THR A 35 -6.97 -29.11 -7.13
C THR A 35 -8.06 -28.12 -6.80
N THR A 36 -8.83 -28.40 -5.74
CA THR A 36 -9.60 -27.40 -5.02
C THR A 36 -8.63 -26.29 -4.66
N VAL A 37 -8.79 -25.13 -5.30
CA VAL A 37 -8.03 -23.91 -5.02
C VAL A 37 -8.09 -23.71 -3.51
N VAL A 38 -7.01 -24.07 -2.81
CA VAL A 38 -6.86 -23.79 -1.40
C VAL A 38 -6.90 -22.27 -1.35
N LYS A 39 -8.03 -21.72 -0.91
CA LYS A 39 -8.07 -20.36 -0.39
C LYS A 39 -6.99 -20.36 0.66
N LEU A 40 -5.87 -19.73 0.32
CA LEU A 40 -4.75 -19.61 1.20
C LEU A 40 -5.27 -18.71 2.33
N ASP A 41 -5.88 -19.31 3.34
CA ASP A 41 -6.24 -18.62 4.56
C ASP A 41 -4.91 -18.24 5.19
N ARG A 42 -4.44 -17.05 4.81
CA ARG A 42 -3.30 -16.34 5.36
C ARG A 42 -3.67 -16.01 6.80
N VAL A 43 -3.63 -17.00 7.67
CA VAL A 43 -3.70 -16.77 9.10
C VAL A 43 -2.43 -16.01 9.46
N ASN A 44 -2.58 -14.70 9.58
CA ASN A 44 -1.63 -13.74 10.13
C ASN A 44 -0.52 -13.17 9.23
N ALA A 45 -0.85 -12.84 7.99
CA ALA A 45 -0.30 -11.64 7.37
C ALA A 45 -1.45 -10.66 7.20
N LYS A 46 -1.36 -9.47 7.81
CA LYS A 46 -2.30 -8.38 7.55
C LYS A 46 -2.58 -8.32 6.03
N PRO A 47 -3.83 -8.43 5.58
CA PRO A 47 -4.16 -8.09 4.20
C PRO A 47 -4.03 -6.57 4.07
N CYS A 48 -2.89 -6.09 3.58
CA CYS A 48 -2.91 -5.03 2.59
C CYS A 48 -2.75 -5.78 1.26
N SER A 49 -3.78 -6.38 0.69
CA SER A 49 -4.97 -5.71 0.17
C SER A 49 -6.21 -6.60 0.29
N SER A 50 -7.31 -6.01 0.74
CA SER A 50 -8.68 -6.47 0.52
C SER A 50 -8.84 -6.87 -0.95
N SER A 51 -9.24 -8.10 -1.28
CA SER A 51 -10.63 -8.56 -1.34
C SER A 51 -11.57 -7.50 -1.90
N GLN A 52 -11.81 -7.56 -3.22
CA GLN A 52 -13.04 -7.23 -3.93
C GLN A 52 -14.17 -6.60 -3.07
N LEU A 53 -14.02 -5.36 -2.62
CA LEU A 53 -15.08 -4.50 -2.03
C LEU A 53 -14.64 -3.02 -1.87
N ASP A 54 -13.64 -2.53 -2.60
CA ASP A 54 -13.17 -1.14 -2.48
C ASP A 54 -12.98 -0.51 -3.88
N GLU A 55 -14.08 -0.15 -4.55
CA GLU A 55 -14.03 0.49 -5.89
C GLU A 55 -13.44 1.91 -5.89
N ASP A 56 -13.13 2.50 -4.72
CA ASP A 56 -12.69 3.91 -4.65
C ASP A 56 -11.48 4.14 -3.72
N VAL A 57 -10.66 3.13 -3.43
CA VAL A 57 -9.39 3.39 -2.74
C VAL A 57 -8.32 3.70 -3.79
N PRO A 58 -7.94 4.98 -4.00
CA PRO A 58 -6.94 5.34 -4.99
C PRO A 58 -5.61 4.63 -4.69
N ASN A 59 -5.12 3.88 -5.68
CA ASN A 59 -3.80 3.28 -5.65
C ASN A 59 -2.72 4.38 -5.69
N PHE A 60 -2.24 4.80 -4.53
CA PHE A 60 -1.17 5.80 -4.45
C PHE A 60 0.20 5.19 -4.73
N THR A 61 0.88 5.68 -5.77
CA THR A 61 2.29 5.35 -6.04
C THR A 61 3.21 6.15 -5.10
N ARG A 62 4.26 5.51 -4.56
CA ARG A 62 5.27 6.19 -3.74
C ARG A 62 6.18 7.05 -4.62
N CYS A 63 6.37 8.31 -4.24
CA CYS A 63 7.34 9.21 -4.86
C CYS A 63 8.33 9.78 -3.83
N THR A 64 9.49 10.22 -4.31
CA THR A 64 10.49 10.97 -3.53
C THR A 64 10.65 12.33 -4.15
N PHE A 65 10.54 13.38 -3.35
CA PHE A 65 10.67 14.77 -3.78
C PHE A 65 11.72 15.50 -2.94
N THR A 66 12.28 16.57 -3.49
CA THR A 66 13.16 17.48 -2.78
C THR A 66 12.36 18.69 -2.30
N LEU A 67 12.40 18.97 -1.00
CA LEU A 67 11.81 20.17 -0.39
C LEU A 67 12.89 20.96 0.35
N SER A 68 12.69 22.27 0.44
CA SER A 68 13.43 23.13 1.37
C SER A 68 13.26 22.65 2.82
N GLU A 69 14.23 22.98 3.66
CA GLU A 69 14.20 22.62 5.07
C GLU A 69 13.03 23.27 5.81
N GLU A 70 12.73 24.53 5.47
CA GLU A 70 11.60 25.28 6.01
C GLU A 70 10.26 24.59 5.73
N ALA A 71 10.03 24.15 4.48
CA ALA A 71 8.81 23.46 4.10
C ALA A 71 8.65 22.12 4.84
N LYS A 72 9.73 21.36 5.01
CA LYS A 72 9.73 20.12 5.80
C LYS A 72 9.39 20.38 7.27
N ASN A 73 9.91 21.47 7.84
CA ASN A 73 9.64 21.86 9.21
C ASN A 73 8.17 22.26 9.40
N SER A 74 7.62 23.06 8.49
CA SER A 74 6.21 23.44 8.49
C SER A 74 5.29 22.21 8.39
N LEU A 75 5.56 21.30 7.44
CA LEU A 75 4.84 20.02 7.31
C LEU A 75 4.92 19.16 8.57
N THR A 76 6.08 19.14 9.24
CA THR A 76 6.26 18.36 10.48
C THR A 76 5.48 18.98 11.63
N LYS A 77 5.54 20.32 11.81
CA LYS A 77 4.75 21.03 12.83
C LYS A 77 3.25 20.78 12.65
N LEU A 78 2.75 20.92 11.42
CA LEU A 78 1.34 20.68 11.09
C LEU A 78 0.93 19.21 11.32
N SER A 79 1.80 18.27 10.96
CA SER A 79 1.54 16.85 11.19
C SER A 79 1.45 16.53 12.68
N CYS A 80 2.32 17.12 13.50
CA CYS A 80 2.29 16.96 14.96
C CYS A 80 1.05 17.61 15.60
N SER A 81 0.62 18.78 15.14
CA SER A 81 -0.52 19.49 15.75
C SER A 81 -1.87 18.89 15.33
N THR A 82 -2.00 18.44 14.09
CA THR A 82 -3.28 17.92 13.54
C THR A 82 -3.41 16.40 13.65
N GLY A 83 -2.29 15.67 13.81
CA GLY A 83 -2.24 14.22 13.70
C GLY A 83 -2.35 13.69 12.26
N ILE A 84 -2.42 14.56 11.25
CA ILE A 84 -2.51 14.15 9.84
C ILE A 84 -1.11 13.82 9.32
N ALA A 85 -0.96 12.73 8.58
CA ALA A 85 0.32 12.35 7.98
C ALA A 85 0.80 13.38 6.95
N ARG A 86 2.12 13.62 6.89
CA ARG A 86 2.74 14.58 5.96
C ARG A 86 2.30 14.39 4.50
N SER A 87 2.26 13.15 4.01
CA SER A 87 1.83 12.85 2.64
C SER A 87 0.35 13.14 2.40
N ARG A 88 -0.51 12.99 3.42
CA ARG A 88 -1.94 13.33 3.31
C ARG A 88 -2.15 14.84 3.27
N LEU A 89 -1.39 15.61 4.06
CA LEU A 89 -1.41 17.07 4.01
C LEU A 89 -1.05 17.59 2.62
N ILE A 90 -0.01 17.05 1.99
CA ILE A 90 0.37 17.43 0.62
C ILE A 90 -0.79 17.19 -0.36
N ARG A 91 -1.51 16.07 -0.24
CA ARG A 91 -2.66 15.78 -1.11
C ARG A 91 -3.79 16.79 -0.89
N ILE A 92 -4.19 17.02 0.36
CA ILE A 92 -5.23 18.02 0.69
C ILE A 92 -4.86 19.38 0.10
N TRP A 93 -3.59 19.78 0.26
CA TRP A 93 -3.12 21.05 -0.25
C TRP A 93 -3.18 21.12 -1.78
N LEU A 94 -2.80 20.06 -2.49
CA LEU A 94 -2.93 19.98 -3.94
C LEU A 94 -4.39 20.01 -4.39
N ASP A 95 -5.27 19.25 -3.73
CA ASP A 95 -6.71 19.23 -4.01
C ASP A 95 -7.31 20.64 -3.86
N GLN A 96 -6.90 21.38 -2.82
CA GLN A 96 -7.34 22.78 -2.59
C GLN A 96 -6.82 23.74 -3.66
N MET A 97 -5.57 23.55 -4.12
CA MET A 97 -5.00 24.35 -5.20
C MET A 97 -5.69 24.09 -6.54
N GLU A 98 -6.03 22.83 -6.84
CA GLU A 98 -6.71 22.43 -8.07
C GLU A 98 -8.16 22.91 -8.11
N ASN A 99 -8.88 22.83 -6.99
CA ASN A 99 -10.26 23.29 -6.87
C ASN A 99 -10.39 24.82 -6.76
N GLY A 100 -9.29 25.57 -6.75
CA GLY A 100 -9.27 27.02 -6.92
C GLY A 100 -9.67 27.84 -5.69
N GLU A 101 -9.80 27.27 -4.49
CA GLU A 101 -10.20 28.02 -3.29
C GLU A 101 -9.14 29.04 -2.81
N LEU A 102 -7.87 28.91 -3.24
CA LEU A 102 -6.76 29.78 -2.82
C LEU A 102 -5.96 30.40 -3.98
N VAL A 103 -6.31 30.11 -5.23
CA VAL A 103 -5.55 30.60 -6.41
C VAL A 103 -5.75 32.10 -6.64
N GLY A 104 -6.87 32.67 -6.17
CA GLY A 104 -7.14 34.11 -6.26
C GLY A 104 -6.12 34.99 -5.52
N ASP A 105 -5.52 34.49 -4.45
CA ASP A 105 -4.66 35.31 -3.58
C ASP A 105 -3.18 35.27 -3.99
N PHE A 106 -2.70 34.13 -4.51
CA PHE A 106 -1.30 33.98 -4.93
C PHE A 106 -1.00 34.66 -6.28
N VAL A 107 -1.92 34.61 -7.24
CA VAL A 107 -1.72 35.26 -8.55
C VAL A 107 -1.76 36.80 -8.41
N ASN A 108 -2.58 37.33 -7.50
CA ASN A 108 -2.65 38.78 -7.25
C ASN A 108 -1.51 39.32 -6.36
N SER A 109 -0.85 38.48 -5.57
CA SER A 109 0.29 38.88 -4.73
C SER A 109 1.60 39.03 -5.51
N SER A 110 1.77 38.35 -6.65
CA SER A 110 3.01 38.42 -7.44
C SER A 110 3.06 39.59 -8.43
N VAL A 111 1.98 40.39 -8.51
CA VAL A 111 1.86 41.55 -9.41
C VAL A 111 1.94 42.89 -8.65
N ARG A 112 2.37 42.90 -7.38
CA ARG A 112 2.67 44.14 -6.63
C ARG A 112 4.11 44.18 -6.15
#